data_AF-R9JVG3-F1
#
_entry.id   AF-R9JVG3-F1
#
_cell.length_a   1.000
_cell.length_b   1.000
_cell.length_c   1.000
_cell.angle_alpha   90.00
_cell.angle_beta   90.00
_cell.angle_gamma   90.00
#
_symmetry.space_group_name_H-M   'P 1'
#
loop_
_entity.id
_entity.type
_entity.pdbx_description
1 polymer ?
#
loop_
_entity_poly.entity_id
_entity_poly.type
_entity_poly.pdbx_seq_one_letter_code
_entity_poly.pdbx_strand_id
1 'polypeptide(L)'
;MKKFIVFFMTTAMLFALSACSSNSSSRENLETDSIPEISSESTLPEETTAVMQEETGNGSTDENGNVLVAYFSYSGNTEQVANEIHTLVGGDIIKIEPVTPYPDDLDTVVDQGQQEQNEEYHPPVSTTIDNWDDYDTVLIGSDLVV
;
A
#
# COMPACT_ATOMS: atom_id res chain seq x y z
N MET A 1 14.11 15.84 -52.42
CA MET A 1 12.81 15.77 -51.70
C MET A 1 12.89 15.16 -50.29
N LYS A 2 14.06 14.74 -49.77
CA LYS A 2 14.20 14.23 -48.39
C LYS A 2 14.50 15.31 -47.33
N LYS A 3 15.01 16.47 -47.76
CA LYS A 3 15.38 17.59 -46.88
C LYS A 3 14.19 18.46 -46.45
N PHE A 4 13.11 18.44 -47.23
CA PHE A 4 11.87 19.18 -46.92
C PHE A 4 10.98 18.47 -45.90
N ILE A 5 11.08 17.13 -45.79
CA ILE A 5 10.31 16.35 -44.80
C ILE A 5 10.78 16.67 -43.37
N VAL A 6 12.09 16.83 -43.17
CA VAL A 6 12.65 17.17 -41.85
C VAL A 6 12.25 18.59 -41.42
N PHE A 7 12.14 19.52 -42.36
CA PHE A 7 11.80 20.92 -42.06
C PHE A 7 10.31 21.09 -41.69
N PHE A 8 9.41 20.23 -42.18
CA PHE A 8 7.99 20.28 -41.86
C PHE A 8 7.65 19.68 -40.49
N MET A 9 8.48 18.75 -40.00
CA MET A 9 8.26 18.08 -38.72
C MET A 9 8.63 18.95 -37.52
N THR A 10 9.58 19.90 -37.68
CA THR A 10 10.06 20.75 -36.58
C THR A 10 9.19 21.99 -36.33
N THR A 11 8.44 22.47 -37.32
CA THR A 11 7.57 23.66 -37.16
C THR A 11 6.22 23.37 -36.52
N ALA A 12 5.82 22.11 -36.37
CA ALA A 12 4.55 21.71 -35.77
C ALA A 12 4.53 21.78 -34.22
N MET A 13 5.69 21.92 -33.57
CA MET A 13 5.78 21.86 -32.09
C MET A 13 5.68 23.22 -31.38
N LEU A 14 5.50 24.32 -32.11
CA LEU A 14 5.47 25.68 -31.55
C LEU A 14 4.06 26.33 -31.49
N PHE A 15 2.98 25.61 -31.85
CA PHE A 15 1.62 26.19 -31.91
C PHE A 15 0.61 25.65 -30.88
N ALA A 16 1.03 24.88 -29.87
CA ALA A 16 0.12 24.23 -28.93
C ALA A 16 0.11 24.81 -27.49
N LEU A 17 0.30 26.14 -27.33
CA LEU A 17 0.13 26.82 -26.03
C LEU A 17 -0.91 27.95 -26.07
N SER A 18 -1.93 27.83 -26.91
CA SER A 18 -3.07 28.74 -26.88
C SER A 18 -4.39 27.99 -26.81
N ALA A 19 -5.23 28.43 -25.87
CA ALA A 19 -6.66 28.18 -25.76
C ALA A 19 -7.13 26.86 -25.13
N CYS A 20 -7.05 26.77 -23.80
CA CYS A 20 -8.24 26.35 -23.06
C CYS A 20 -9.20 27.55 -23.06
N SER A 21 -10.05 27.57 -24.08
CA SER A 21 -11.25 28.37 -24.20
C SER A 21 -12.43 27.41 -24.01
N SER A 22 -13.13 27.49 -22.88
CA SER A 22 -14.60 27.36 -22.86
C SER A 22 -15.13 27.52 -21.45
N ASN A 23 -15.72 28.68 -21.25
CA ASN A 23 -16.83 28.96 -20.35
C ASN A 23 -18.01 28.00 -20.62
N SER A 24 -18.46 27.27 -19.60
CA SER A 24 -19.80 26.66 -19.57
C SER A 24 -20.47 26.97 -18.24
N SER A 25 -21.38 27.95 -18.32
CA SER A 25 -22.71 27.98 -17.71
C SER A 25 -22.88 27.47 -16.28
N SER A 26 -23.04 28.45 -15.38
CA SER A 26 -24.20 28.61 -14.50
C SER A 26 -24.90 27.33 -14.01
N ARG A 27 -24.74 27.02 -12.73
CA ARG A 27 -25.86 26.75 -11.83
C ARG A 27 -25.54 27.27 -10.43
N GLU A 28 -26.00 28.49 -10.20
CA GLU A 28 -26.45 28.94 -8.89
C GLU A 28 -27.59 28.01 -8.45
N ASN A 29 -27.47 27.39 -7.28
CA ASN A 29 -28.62 27.26 -6.40
C ASN A 29 -28.12 27.31 -4.96
N LEU A 30 -28.53 28.40 -4.31
CA LEU A 30 -28.41 28.65 -2.89
C LEU A 30 -29.64 28.03 -2.21
N GLU A 31 -29.50 27.85 -0.90
CA GLU A 31 -30.54 27.55 0.09
C GLU A 31 -30.87 26.06 0.30
N THR A 32 -31.08 25.55 1.50
CA THR A 32 -30.97 26.00 2.92
C THR A 32 -31.52 24.80 3.72
N ASP A 33 -31.11 24.68 4.98
CA ASP A 33 -31.82 23.97 6.06
C ASP A 33 -31.87 22.44 6.05
N SER A 34 -31.08 21.81 6.95
CA SER A 34 -31.58 21.36 8.27
C SER A 34 -30.65 20.30 8.89
N ILE A 35 -30.01 20.66 10.01
CA ILE A 35 -29.67 19.78 11.15
C ILE A 35 -30.66 20.20 12.26
N PRO A 36 -31.13 19.36 13.21
CA PRO A 36 -30.59 18.08 13.73
C PRO A 36 -31.64 16.97 13.90
N GLU A 37 -31.21 15.76 14.27
CA GLU A 37 -31.62 15.16 15.56
C GLU A 37 -30.60 14.13 16.06
N ILE A 38 -30.21 14.37 17.31
CA ILE A 38 -29.49 13.50 18.25
C ILE A 38 -30.46 12.44 18.77
N SER A 39 -30.00 11.19 18.90
CA SER A 39 -30.31 10.26 20.01
C SER A 39 -29.86 8.86 19.61
N SER A 40 -28.73 8.39 20.15
CA SER A 40 -28.65 7.37 21.21
C SER A 40 -28.76 5.95 20.68
N GLU A 41 -27.74 5.13 20.93
CA GLU A 41 -27.85 3.96 21.81
C GLU A 41 -26.62 3.06 21.60
N SER A 42 -25.85 2.93 22.68
CA SER A 42 -24.83 1.91 22.93
C SER A 42 -25.40 0.50 22.74
N THR A 43 -24.65 -0.42 22.13
CA THR A 43 -24.23 -1.71 22.76
C THR A 43 -23.56 -2.65 21.75
N LEU A 44 -22.28 -2.98 22.01
CA LEU A 44 -21.71 -4.32 21.85
C LEU A 44 -22.19 -5.17 23.07
N PRO A 45 -22.25 -6.52 23.06
CA PRO A 45 -21.20 -7.46 22.59
C PRO A 45 -21.78 -8.62 21.74
N GLU A 46 -21.00 -9.43 21.02
CA GLU A 46 -20.27 -10.58 21.56
C GLU A 46 -19.26 -11.14 20.56
N GLU A 47 -18.23 -11.74 21.16
CA GLU A 47 -17.11 -12.43 20.57
C GLU A 47 -17.52 -13.51 19.54
N THR A 48 -16.78 -13.58 18.44
CA THR A 48 -16.49 -14.85 17.80
C THR A 48 -14.98 -15.03 17.78
N THR A 49 -14.55 -15.81 18.76
CA THR A 49 -13.22 -16.39 18.86
C THR A 49 -13.13 -17.49 17.81
N ALA A 50 -12.57 -17.16 16.64
CA ALA A 50 -12.05 -18.15 15.71
C ALA A 50 -10.53 -17.95 15.65
N VAL A 51 -9.85 -18.66 16.55
CA VAL A 51 -8.41 -18.90 16.46
C VAL A 51 -8.18 -19.68 15.17
N MET A 52 -7.62 -19.04 14.16
CA MET A 52 -6.94 -19.74 13.08
C MET A 52 -5.47 -19.73 13.42
N GLN A 53 -5.00 -20.91 13.83
CA GLN A 53 -3.60 -21.24 13.98
C GLN A 53 -2.97 -21.18 12.59
N GLU A 54 -2.01 -20.28 12.39
CA GLU A 54 -1.03 -20.47 11.32
C GLU A 54 0.17 -21.18 11.92
N GLU A 55 0.16 -22.48 11.69
CA GLU A 55 1.23 -23.43 11.95
C GLU A 55 2.48 -22.99 11.16
N THR A 56 3.41 -22.33 11.83
CA THR A 56 4.78 -22.18 11.34
C THR A 56 5.50 -23.51 11.53
N GLY A 57 5.98 -24.08 10.43
CA GLY A 57 6.92 -25.19 10.46
C GLY A 57 6.45 -26.42 9.69
N ASN A 58 6.44 -26.33 8.37
CA ASN A 58 6.65 -27.52 7.56
C ASN A 58 7.78 -27.25 6.57
N GLY A 59 9.00 -27.51 7.01
CA GLY A 59 10.17 -27.60 6.16
C GLY A 59 10.01 -28.76 5.18
N SER A 60 9.34 -28.51 4.07
CA SER A 60 9.43 -29.34 2.88
C SER A 60 10.65 -28.88 2.09
N THR A 61 11.73 -29.64 2.21
CA THR A 61 12.90 -29.55 1.34
C THR A 61 12.49 -29.99 -0.06
N ASP A 62 11.86 -29.08 -0.79
CA ASP A 62 11.91 -29.11 -2.25
C ASP A 62 13.33 -28.70 -2.64
N GLU A 63 13.88 -29.38 -3.63
CA GLU A 63 15.23 -29.17 -4.16
C GLU A 63 15.44 -27.80 -4.87
N ASN A 64 14.48 -26.90 -4.72
CA ASN A 64 14.61 -25.45 -4.92
C ASN A 64 14.73 -24.80 -3.55
N GLY A 65 15.86 -24.11 -3.30
CA GLY A 65 16.24 -23.55 -2.00
C GLY A 65 15.13 -22.85 -1.21
N ASN A 66 15.27 -22.85 0.11
CA ASN A 66 14.23 -22.41 1.05
C ASN A 66 13.98 -20.90 0.90
N VAL A 67 12.72 -20.53 0.65
CA VAL A 67 12.30 -19.13 0.45
C VAL A 67 11.55 -18.63 1.68
N LEU A 68 11.83 -17.39 2.08
CA LEU A 68 11.00 -16.63 3.01
C LEU A 68 10.35 -15.45 2.29
N VAL A 69 9.02 -15.31 2.42
CA VAL A 69 8.27 -14.12 2.00
C VAL A 69 7.94 -13.29 3.22
N ALA A 70 8.69 -12.22 3.46
CA ALA A 70 8.44 -11.27 4.54
C ALA A 70 7.74 -10.02 4.00
N TYR A 71 6.69 -9.53 4.65
CA TYR A 71 5.98 -8.35 4.14
C TYR A 71 5.39 -7.46 5.23
N PHE A 72 5.37 -6.15 4.99
CA PHE A 72 4.56 -5.19 5.74
C PHE A 72 3.36 -4.76 4.88
N SER A 73 2.18 -4.62 5.47
CA SER A 73 1.04 -4.00 4.79
C SER A 73 0.15 -3.24 5.77
N TYR A 74 -0.10 -1.97 5.45
CA TYR A 74 -1.00 -1.10 6.19
C TYR A 74 -2.46 -1.33 5.73
N SER A 75 -2.69 -1.29 4.42
CA SER A 75 -4.05 -1.39 3.82
C SER A 75 -4.43 -2.79 3.32
N GLY A 76 -3.53 -3.77 3.42
CA GLY A 76 -3.75 -5.15 2.99
C GLY A 76 -3.48 -5.43 1.50
N ASN A 77 -3.04 -4.43 0.74
CA ASN A 77 -2.68 -4.62 -0.68
C ASN A 77 -1.44 -5.51 -0.83
N THR A 78 -0.37 -5.18 -0.11
CA THR A 78 0.87 -5.98 -0.14
C THR A 78 0.68 -7.36 0.46
N GLU A 79 -0.22 -7.50 1.45
CA GLU A 79 -0.59 -8.79 2.01
C GLU A 79 -1.19 -9.73 0.96
N GLN A 80 -2.11 -9.24 0.11
CA GLN A 80 -2.65 -10.04 -0.99
C GLN A 80 -1.56 -10.49 -1.96
N VAL A 81 -0.66 -9.58 -2.35
CA VAL A 81 0.45 -9.92 -3.25
C VAL A 81 1.43 -10.90 -2.62
N ALA A 82 1.76 -10.75 -1.33
CA ALA A 82 2.65 -11.66 -0.62
C ALA A 82 2.07 -13.08 -0.56
N ASN A 83 0.76 -13.21 -0.30
CA ASN A 83 0.06 -14.49 -0.32
C ASN A 83 0.04 -15.13 -1.72
N GLU A 84 -0.15 -14.33 -2.78
CA GLU A 84 -0.05 -14.82 -4.15
C GLU A 84 1.37 -15.32 -4.48
N ILE A 85 2.40 -14.58 -4.07
CA ILE A 85 3.80 -14.98 -4.25
C ILE A 85 4.09 -16.28 -3.49
N HIS A 86 3.71 -16.37 -2.23
CA HIS A 86 3.86 -17.59 -1.42
C HIS A 86 3.14 -18.78 -2.06
N THR A 87 1.94 -18.58 -2.61
CA THR A 87 1.20 -19.64 -3.32
C THR A 87 1.94 -20.12 -4.58
N LEU A 88 2.64 -19.23 -5.29
CA LEU A 88 3.36 -19.54 -6.53
C LEU A 88 4.75 -20.13 -6.29
N VAL A 89 5.43 -19.69 -5.24
CA VAL A 89 6.85 -20.00 -4.97
C VAL A 89 7.01 -21.05 -3.89
N GLY A 90 6.04 -21.19 -2.98
CA GLY A 90 6.19 -21.96 -1.74
C GLY A 90 7.07 -21.23 -0.72
N GLY A 91 7.61 -21.98 0.24
CA GLY A 91 8.42 -21.45 1.33
C GLY A 91 7.59 -20.88 2.48
N ASP A 92 8.25 -20.25 3.45
CA ASP A 92 7.58 -19.62 4.59
C ASP A 92 7.09 -18.21 4.24
N ILE A 93 6.02 -17.76 4.90
CA ILE A 93 5.49 -16.41 4.78
C ILE A 93 5.34 -15.79 6.17
N ILE A 94 5.71 -14.52 6.32
CA ILE A 94 5.60 -13.81 7.58
C ILE A 94 5.22 -12.34 7.38
N LYS A 95 4.29 -11.86 8.21
CA LYS A 95 3.93 -10.44 8.30
C LYS A 95 4.87 -9.72 9.27
N ILE A 96 5.43 -8.61 8.82
CA ILE A 96 6.23 -7.68 9.61
C ILE A 96 5.26 -6.73 10.30
N GLU A 97 5.22 -6.78 11.63
CA GLU A 97 4.36 -5.94 12.45
C GLU A 97 5.20 -4.92 13.24
N PRO A 98 4.82 -3.63 13.23
CA PRO A 98 5.45 -2.64 14.10
C PRO A 98 5.03 -2.89 15.55
N VAL A 99 5.91 -2.59 16.51
CA VAL A 99 5.57 -2.68 17.95
C VAL A 99 4.41 -1.75 18.30
N THR A 100 4.36 -0.57 17.67
CA THR A 100 3.25 0.37 17.77
C THR A 100 2.54 0.41 16.42
N PRO A 101 1.27 -0.04 16.33
CA PRO A 101 0.51 0.03 15.09
C PRO A 101 0.41 1.46 14.55
N TYR A 102 0.44 1.60 13.22
CA TYR A 102 0.14 2.87 12.57
C TYR A 102 -1.34 3.25 12.78
N PRO A 103 -1.68 4.54 12.87
CA PRO A 103 -3.07 5.01 12.95
C PRO A 103 -3.90 4.57 11.74
N ASP A 104 -5.23 4.45 11.89
CA ASP A 104 -6.14 4.04 10.81
C ASP A 104 -6.44 5.15 9.77
N ASP A 105 -5.94 6.37 10.00
CA ASP A 105 -6.12 7.51 9.09
C ASP A 105 -4.93 7.59 8.11
N LEU A 106 -5.20 7.41 6.82
CA LEU A 106 -4.17 7.36 5.80
C LEU A 106 -3.36 8.67 5.71
N ASP A 107 -4.01 9.82 5.82
CA ASP A 107 -3.32 11.12 5.75
C ASP A 107 -2.35 11.26 6.93
N THR A 108 -2.76 10.85 8.13
CA THR A 108 -1.89 10.77 9.32
C THR A 108 -0.70 9.82 9.11
N VAL A 109 -0.92 8.67 8.47
CA VAL A 109 0.17 7.71 8.16
C VAL A 109 1.16 8.26 7.14
N VAL A 110 0.69 8.99 6.13
CA VAL A 110 1.55 9.66 5.14
C VAL A 110 2.40 10.73 5.81
N ASP A 111 1.78 11.60 6.62
CA ASP A 111 2.49 12.63 7.37
C ASP A 111 3.52 12.05 8.34
N GLN A 112 3.13 11.00 9.09
CA GLN A 112 4.03 10.28 9.97
C GLN A 112 5.19 9.66 9.18
N GLY A 113 4.93 8.94 8.09
CA GLY A 113 5.96 8.29 7.28
C GLY A 113 6.96 9.28 6.68
N GLN A 114 6.49 10.46 6.24
CA GLN A 114 7.37 11.51 5.76
C GLN A 114 8.26 12.08 6.87
N GLN A 115 7.71 12.25 8.08
CA GLN A 115 8.49 12.65 9.25
C GLN A 115 9.54 11.59 9.62
N GLU A 116 9.14 10.32 9.70
CA GLU A 116 10.03 9.20 10.02
C GLU A 116 11.21 9.12 9.04
N GLN A 117 10.96 9.28 7.74
CA GLN A 117 12.01 9.32 6.72
C GLN A 117 12.96 10.52 6.90
N ASN A 118 12.43 11.71 7.17
CA ASN A 118 13.24 12.92 7.36
C ASN A 118 14.11 12.85 8.62
N GLU A 119 13.64 12.14 9.64
CA GLU A 119 14.34 11.95 10.90
C GLU A 119 15.25 10.70 10.91
N GLU A 120 15.31 9.95 9.80
CA GLU A 120 15.97 8.64 9.73
C GLU A 120 15.49 7.69 10.86
N TYR A 121 14.22 7.83 11.24
CA TYR A 121 13.61 7.02 12.27
C TYR A 121 13.18 5.67 11.68
N HIS A 122 13.56 4.60 12.36
CA HIS A 122 13.19 3.24 12.01
C HIS A 122 12.29 2.67 13.12
N PRO A 123 10.98 2.56 12.88
CA PRO A 123 10.05 2.00 13.87
C PRO A 123 10.50 0.60 14.31
N PRO A 124 10.50 0.29 15.61
CA PRO A 124 10.78 -1.05 16.08
C PRO A 124 9.68 -2.01 15.61
N VAL A 125 10.08 -3.22 15.23
CA VAL A 125 9.18 -4.31 14.81
C VAL A 125 9.08 -5.38 15.88
N SER A 126 7.91 -5.98 16.04
CA SER A 126 7.67 -7.11 16.96
C SER A 126 7.99 -8.46 16.32
N THR A 127 7.91 -8.55 15.00
CA THR A 127 8.19 -9.76 14.23
C THR A 127 9.65 -10.18 14.40
N THR A 128 9.87 -11.42 14.83
CA THR A 128 11.19 -12.07 14.90
C THR A 128 11.19 -13.26 13.96
N ILE A 129 12.30 -13.45 13.26
CA ILE A 129 12.52 -14.61 12.39
C ILE A 129 13.64 -15.43 13.01
N ASP A 130 13.31 -16.66 13.37
CA ASP A 130 14.26 -17.64 13.85
C ASP A 130 14.96 -18.30 12.64
N ASN A 131 16.18 -18.80 12.87
CA ASN A 131 16.96 -19.58 11.89
C ASN A 131 17.14 -18.91 10.51
N TRP A 132 17.59 -17.65 10.48
CA TRP A 132 17.90 -16.93 9.23
C TRP A 132 18.79 -17.70 8.24
N ASP A 133 19.67 -18.56 8.76
CA ASP A 133 20.59 -19.37 7.96
C ASP A 133 19.87 -20.49 7.15
N ASP A 134 18.60 -20.77 7.45
CA ASP A 134 17.81 -21.79 6.74
C ASP A 134 17.29 -21.29 5.40
N TYR A 135 17.28 -19.98 5.14
CA TYR A 135 16.69 -19.39 3.92
C TYR A 135 17.76 -19.00 2.90
N ASP A 136 17.64 -19.53 1.69
CA ASP A 136 18.49 -19.18 0.55
C ASP A 136 18.03 -17.86 -0.11
N THR A 137 16.74 -17.54 0.02
CA THR A 137 16.13 -16.36 -0.61
C THR A 137 15.11 -15.73 0.32
N VAL A 138 15.20 -14.41 0.48
CA VAL A 138 14.20 -13.61 1.21
C VAL A 138 13.58 -12.61 0.25
N LEU A 139 12.27 -12.73 0.05
CA LEU A 139 11.46 -11.76 -0.67
C LEU A 139 10.85 -10.79 0.35
N ILE A 140 11.04 -9.48 0.13
CA ILE A 140 10.55 -8.44 1.04
C ILE A 140 9.54 -7.56 0.31
N GLY A 141 8.31 -7.48 0.84
CA GLY A 141 7.25 -6.60 0.36
C GLY A 141 6.93 -5.49 1.35
N SER A 142 6.61 -4.29 0.86
CA SER A 142 6.06 -3.22 1.69
C SER A 142 5.11 -2.34 0.91
N ASP A 143 4.17 -1.72 1.62
CA ASP A 143 3.41 -0.60 1.06
C ASP A 143 4.37 0.56 0.70
N LEU A 144 4.07 1.28 -0.37
CA LEU A 144 4.82 2.48 -0.75
C LEU A 144 4.18 3.68 -0.04
N VAL A 145 4.95 4.36 0.79
CA VAL A 145 4.58 5.66 1.36
C VAL A 145 5.27 6.75 0.54
N VAL A 146 4.48 7.61 -0.10
CA VAL A 146 4.93 8.71 -0.97
C VAL A 146 4.93 10.05 -0.26
#